data_AF-A0A945HS35-F1
#
_entry.id   AF-A0A945HS35-F1
#
_cell.length_a   1.000
_cell.length_b   1.000
_cell.length_c   1.000
_cell.angle_alpha   90.00
_cell.angle_beta   90.00
_cell.angle_gamma   90.00
#
_symmetry.space_group_name_H-M   'P 1'
#
loop_
_entity.id
_entity.type
_entity.pdbx_description
1 polymer ?
#
loop_
_entity_poly.entity_id
_entity_poly.type
_entity_poly.pdbx_seq_one_letter_code
_entity_poly.pdbx_strand_id
1 'polypeptide(L)'
;MIIRKPFYFMRHGLTDWNFEGLCQGQVDVPLNDTGVRQAYENIVQQHEITHVFYSPLKRASQTAEIVSKFISATKIEMIEIQECNFGNRQGKPWKLNSWADLKTLDYPMDYAIKKCQTTFRYTDEEMEILSKELRRYFILGNKCKGLGMYSTDVDNLWHMFILFTKEYAKFGNDVFGHFFHHAPEDNSNLSDDEKRQAHKKFVDFITVYEETFQEPIHSIWLLNSYQKFTDSTKLKV
;
A
#
# COMPACT_ATOMS: atom_id res chain seq x y z
N MET A 1 -40.97 2.45 18.23
CA MET A 1 -40.47 1.06 18.14
C MET A 1 -39.62 0.96 16.87
N ILE A 2 -38.31 0.74 16.99
CA ILE A 2 -37.43 0.58 15.81
C ILE A 2 -37.60 -0.87 15.32
N ILE A 3 -38.18 -1.05 14.14
CA ILE A 3 -38.28 -2.38 13.51
C ILE A 3 -36.89 -2.74 12.97
N ARG A 4 -36.28 -3.78 13.52
CA ARG A 4 -35.02 -4.32 12.98
C ARG A 4 -35.35 -5.11 11.71
N LYS A 5 -34.93 -4.58 10.56
CA LYS A 5 -34.89 -5.34 9.31
C LYS A 5 -33.46 -5.82 9.07
N PRO A 6 -33.24 -7.12 8.80
CA PRO A 6 -31.90 -7.61 8.45
C PRO A 6 -31.46 -6.96 7.13
N PHE A 7 -30.20 -6.54 7.07
CA PHE A 7 -29.57 -6.00 5.87
C PHE A 7 -28.27 -6.75 5.63
N TYR A 8 -28.08 -7.22 4.40
CA TYR A 8 -26.95 -8.05 4.01
C TYR A 8 -26.08 -7.31 3.01
N PHE A 9 -24.77 -7.49 3.11
CA PHE A 9 -23.80 -6.99 2.15
C PHE A 9 -23.21 -8.16 1.37
N MET A 10 -23.14 -8.01 0.05
CA MET A 10 -22.50 -8.96 -0.85
C MET A 10 -21.53 -8.19 -1.75
N ARG A 11 -20.30 -8.71 -1.87
CA ARG A 11 -19.35 -8.23 -2.88
C ARG A 11 -19.65 -8.92 -4.20
N HIS A 12 -19.46 -8.21 -5.31
CA HIS A 12 -19.54 -8.81 -6.65
C HIS A 12 -18.56 -10.00 -6.80
N GLY A 13 -18.89 -10.94 -7.69
CA GLY A 13 -18.00 -12.04 -8.05
C GLY A 13 -16.71 -11.57 -8.74
N LEU A 14 -15.73 -12.47 -8.89
CA LEU A 14 -14.46 -12.16 -9.54
C LEU A 14 -14.58 -11.68 -11.00
N THR A 15 -13.66 -10.78 -11.38
CA THR A 15 -13.39 -10.34 -12.75
C THR A 15 -11.95 -10.68 -13.14
N ASP A 16 -11.60 -10.56 -14.43
CA ASP A 16 -10.21 -10.77 -14.87
C ASP A 16 -9.25 -9.76 -14.26
N TRP A 17 -9.68 -8.53 -14.03
CA TRP A 17 -8.87 -7.52 -13.34
C TRP A 17 -8.68 -7.82 -11.85
N ASN A 18 -9.59 -8.59 -11.21
CA ASN A 18 -9.29 -9.12 -9.88
C ASN A 18 -8.19 -10.17 -9.94
N PHE A 19 -8.25 -11.08 -10.92
CA PHE A 19 -7.27 -12.14 -11.10
C PHE A 19 -5.87 -11.58 -11.44
N GLU A 20 -5.81 -10.56 -12.28
CA GLU A 20 -4.59 -9.86 -12.69
C GLU A 20 -4.09 -8.83 -11.67
N GLY A 21 -4.85 -8.58 -10.59
CA GLY A 21 -4.47 -7.62 -9.55
C GLY A 21 -4.51 -6.15 -10.01
N LEU A 22 -5.37 -5.80 -10.97
CA LEU A 22 -5.52 -4.45 -11.50
C LEU A 22 -6.53 -3.60 -10.71
N CYS A 23 -6.28 -2.30 -10.63
CA CYS A 23 -7.20 -1.32 -10.08
C CYS A 23 -8.39 -1.13 -11.03
N GLN A 24 -9.60 -1.47 -10.57
CA GLN A 24 -10.81 -1.37 -11.38
C GLN A 24 -11.44 0.02 -11.30
N GLY A 25 -11.69 0.49 -10.08
CA GLY A 25 -12.49 1.69 -9.84
C GLY A 25 -13.82 1.63 -10.57
N GLN A 26 -14.13 2.65 -11.35
CA GLN A 26 -15.35 2.76 -12.16
C GLN A 26 -15.21 2.21 -13.57
N VAL A 27 -14.10 1.53 -13.91
CA VAL A 27 -14.02 0.80 -15.19
C VAL A 27 -15.00 -0.36 -15.16
N ASP A 28 -15.75 -0.48 -16.25
CA ASP A 28 -16.87 -1.40 -16.40
C ASP A 28 -16.42 -2.80 -16.82
N VAL A 29 -15.64 -3.46 -15.96
CA VAL A 29 -15.15 -4.83 -16.14
C VAL A 29 -16.25 -5.82 -15.73
N PRO A 30 -16.62 -6.80 -16.60
CA PRO A 30 -17.63 -7.82 -16.28
C PRO A 30 -17.06 -8.92 -15.36
N LEU A 31 -17.95 -9.75 -14.82
CA LEU A 31 -17.58 -11.01 -14.17
C LEU A 31 -16.87 -11.94 -15.15
N ASN A 32 -15.94 -12.74 -14.62
CA ASN A 32 -15.42 -13.91 -15.33
C ASN A 32 -16.16 -15.19 -14.91
N ASP A 33 -15.83 -16.32 -15.53
CA ASP A 33 -16.49 -17.61 -15.28
C ASP A 33 -16.46 -18.02 -13.80
N THR A 34 -15.37 -17.70 -13.09
CA THR A 34 -15.27 -17.96 -11.65
C THR A 34 -16.20 -17.06 -10.87
N GLY A 35 -16.27 -15.77 -11.21
CA GLY A 35 -17.20 -14.82 -10.59
C GLY A 35 -18.68 -15.17 -10.81
N VAL A 36 -19.02 -15.71 -11.98
CA VAL A 36 -20.38 -16.24 -12.25
C VAL A 36 -20.68 -17.41 -11.31
N ARG A 37 -19.75 -18.35 -11.15
CA ARG A 37 -19.91 -19.49 -10.24
C ARG A 37 -20.08 -19.03 -8.78
N GLN A 38 -19.26 -18.09 -8.34
CA GLN A 38 -19.36 -17.49 -7.00
C GLN A 38 -20.72 -16.83 -6.76
N ALA A 39 -21.30 -16.16 -7.76
CA ALA A 39 -22.62 -15.58 -7.64
C ALA A 39 -23.67 -16.67 -7.33
N TYR A 40 -23.60 -17.83 -7.98
CA TYR A 40 -24.51 -18.96 -7.68
C TYR A 40 -24.29 -19.58 -6.30
N GLU A 41 -23.04 -19.74 -5.87
CA GLU A 41 -22.71 -20.36 -4.57
C GLU A 41 -23.22 -19.53 -3.39
N ASN A 42 -23.18 -18.20 -3.50
CA ASN A 42 -23.63 -17.29 -2.44
C ASN A 42 -25.16 -17.25 -2.25
N ILE A 43 -25.93 -17.76 -3.21
CA ILE A 43 -27.39 -17.72 -3.16
C ILE A 43 -27.98 -18.66 -2.11
N VAL A 44 -27.30 -19.78 -1.84
CA VAL A 44 -27.80 -20.92 -1.03
C VAL A 44 -28.11 -20.51 0.42
N GLN A 45 -27.77 -19.30 0.85
CA GLN A 45 -27.92 -18.85 2.22
C GLN A 45 -29.05 -17.82 2.45
N GLN A 46 -29.75 -17.32 1.42
CA GLN A 46 -30.47 -16.02 1.53
C GLN A 46 -31.92 -15.99 1.03
N HIS A 47 -32.75 -16.97 1.40
CA HIS A 47 -34.13 -17.13 0.91
C HIS A 47 -35.16 -16.07 1.36
N GLU A 48 -34.86 -15.24 2.37
CA GLU A 48 -35.79 -14.21 2.88
C GLU A 48 -35.60 -12.82 2.24
N ILE A 49 -34.66 -12.67 1.30
CA ILE A 49 -34.36 -11.38 0.68
C ILE A 49 -35.38 -11.08 -0.41
N THR A 50 -36.03 -9.93 -0.29
CA THR A 50 -37.05 -9.45 -1.24
C THR A 50 -36.54 -8.37 -2.18
N HIS A 51 -35.42 -7.71 -1.84
CA HIS A 51 -34.86 -6.58 -2.58
C HIS A 51 -33.34 -6.70 -2.67
N VAL A 52 -32.79 -6.47 -3.86
CA VAL A 52 -31.34 -6.44 -4.11
C VAL A 52 -30.99 -5.08 -4.72
N PHE A 53 -30.24 -4.28 -3.97
CA PHE A 53 -29.68 -3.02 -4.44
C PHE A 53 -28.29 -3.28 -5.02
N TYR A 54 -27.96 -2.69 -6.17
CA TYR A 54 -26.69 -2.97 -6.85
C TYR A 54 -26.09 -1.73 -7.53
N SER A 55 -24.76 -1.69 -7.59
CA SER A 55 -24.01 -0.69 -8.36
C SER A 55 -24.22 -0.91 -9.86
N PRO A 56 -24.32 0.16 -10.69
CA PRO A 56 -24.49 0.03 -12.13
C PRO A 56 -23.32 -0.67 -12.87
N LEU A 57 -22.16 -0.88 -12.24
CA LEU A 57 -21.01 -1.54 -12.86
C LEU A 57 -21.32 -3.02 -13.16
N LYS A 58 -20.95 -3.51 -14.35
CA LYS A 58 -21.27 -4.85 -14.87
C LYS A 58 -21.02 -5.98 -13.88
N ARG A 59 -19.86 -6.01 -13.22
CA ARG A 59 -19.56 -7.03 -12.20
C ARG A 59 -20.60 -7.10 -11.07
N ALA A 60 -21.07 -5.95 -10.58
CA ALA A 60 -22.09 -5.89 -9.55
C ALA A 60 -23.48 -6.18 -10.12
N SER A 61 -23.82 -5.63 -11.28
CA SER A 61 -25.12 -5.84 -11.92
C SER A 61 -25.35 -7.28 -12.39
N GLN A 62 -24.31 -7.95 -12.89
CA GLN A 62 -24.33 -9.37 -13.25
C GLN A 62 -24.46 -10.26 -12.01
N THR A 63 -23.72 -9.95 -10.93
CA THR A 63 -23.87 -10.68 -9.65
C THR A 63 -25.30 -10.55 -9.13
N ALA A 64 -25.82 -9.31 -9.10
CA ALA A 64 -27.16 -9.02 -8.62
C ALA A 64 -28.23 -9.70 -9.50
N GLU A 65 -28.06 -9.72 -10.81
CA GLU A 65 -28.97 -10.40 -11.75
C GLU A 65 -29.05 -11.91 -11.48
N ILE A 66 -27.92 -12.57 -11.27
CA ILE A 66 -27.84 -14.00 -10.98
C ILE A 66 -28.55 -14.29 -9.65
N VAL A 67 -28.25 -13.51 -8.61
CA VAL A 67 -28.84 -13.68 -7.29
C VAL A 67 -30.34 -13.40 -7.31
N SER A 68 -30.77 -12.23 -7.80
CA SER A 68 -32.16 -11.78 -7.75
C SER A 68 -33.11 -12.70 -8.50
N LYS A 69 -32.67 -13.29 -9.62
CA LYS A 69 -33.44 -14.29 -10.37
C LYS A 69 -33.72 -15.54 -9.55
N PHE A 70 -32.74 -16.03 -8.80
CA PHE A 70 -32.91 -17.26 -8.03
C PHE A 70 -33.83 -17.07 -6.82
N ILE A 71 -33.66 -15.97 -6.08
CA ILE A 71 -34.46 -15.69 -4.88
C ILE A 71 -35.77 -14.93 -5.19
N SER A 72 -36.05 -14.65 -6.47
CA SER A 72 -37.21 -13.87 -6.91
C SER A 72 -37.32 -12.49 -6.25
N ALA A 73 -36.18 -11.83 -6.04
CA ALA A 73 -36.11 -10.50 -5.42
C ALA A 73 -36.21 -9.38 -6.47
N THR A 74 -36.79 -8.24 -6.08
CA THR A 74 -36.78 -7.02 -6.88
C THR A 74 -35.38 -6.43 -6.93
N LYS A 75 -34.86 -6.22 -8.14
CA LYS A 75 -33.53 -5.64 -8.36
C LYS A 75 -33.65 -4.12 -8.55
N ILE A 76 -32.86 -3.33 -7.82
CA ILE A 76 -32.88 -1.87 -7.85
C ILE A 76 -31.46 -1.36 -8.09
N GLU A 77 -31.24 -0.63 -9.18
CA GLU A 77 -29.96 0.02 -9.45
C GLU A 77 -29.77 1.23 -8.53
N MET A 78 -28.55 1.39 -8.01
CA MET A 78 -28.21 2.48 -7.11
C MET A 78 -26.79 2.98 -7.42
N ILE A 79 -26.71 4.19 -7.99
CA ILE A 79 -25.44 4.81 -8.40
C ILE A 79 -24.57 5.17 -7.19
N GLU A 80 -25.20 5.46 -6.05
CA GLU A 80 -24.57 5.91 -4.81
C GLU A 80 -23.69 4.85 -4.15
N ILE A 81 -23.85 3.58 -4.54
CA ILE A 81 -23.04 2.44 -4.06
C ILE A 81 -22.02 1.98 -5.11
N GLN A 82 -21.77 2.80 -6.14
CA GLN A 82 -20.72 2.54 -7.11
C GLN A 82 -19.32 2.62 -6.45
N GLU A 83 -18.41 1.77 -6.93
CA GLU A 83 -17.00 1.80 -6.52
C GLU A 83 -16.37 3.19 -6.73
N CYS A 84 -15.36 3.52 -5.93
CA CYS A 84 -14.62 4.76 -6.05
C CYS A 84 -13.99 4.92 -7.44
N ASN A 85 -13.98 6.15 -7.96
CA ASN A 85 -13.20 6.49 -9.16
C ASN A 85 -11.73 6.69 -8.78
N PHE A 86 -10.85 5.85 -9.32
CA PHE A 86 -9.41 5.94 -9.06
C PHE A 86 -8.62 6.66 -10.17
N GLY A 87 -9.31 7.30 -11.11
CA GLY A 87 -8.72 8.10 -12.19
C GLY A 87 -7.65 7.35 -12.97
N ASN A 88 -6.46 7.94 -13.08
CA ASN A 88 -5.33 7.40 -13.83
C ASN A 88 -4.71 6.11 -13.24
N ARG A 89 -5.24 5.60 -12.13
CA ARG A 89 -4.83 4.30 -11.55
C ARG A 89 -5.60 3.13 -12.15
N GLN A 90 -6.77 3.37 -12.74
CA GLN A 90 -7.60 2.28 -13.28
C GLN A 90 -6.87 1.57 -14.43
N GLY A 91 -6.86 0.24 -14.43
CA GLY A 91 -6.15 -0.61 -15.40
C GLY A 91 -4.66 -0.78 -15.11
N LYS A 92 -4.12 -0.12 -14.08
CA LYS A 92 -2.77 -0.37 -13.60
C LYS A 92 -2.83 -1.45 -12.51
N PRO A 93 -1.79 -2.29 -12.39
CA PRO A 93 -1.69 -3.16 -11.23
C PRO A 93 -1.82 -2.33 -9.96
N TRP A 94 -2.61 -2.81 -9.01
CA TRP A 94 -2.27 -2.53 -7.64
C TRP A 94 -0.81 -2.99 -7.52
N LYS A 95 0.12 -2.10 -7.17
CA LYS A 95 1.48 -2.46 -6.69
C LYS A 95 1.70 -2.09 -5.23
N LEU A 96 0.64 -1.58 -4.58
CA LEU A 96 0.43 -1.52 -3.14
C LEU A 96 -0.58 -2.63 -2.82
N ASN A 97 -0.11 -3.83 -2.46
CA ASN A 97 -0.87 -5.08 -2.63
C ASN A 97 -1.17 -5.81 -1.35
N SER A 98 -1.08 -5.10 -0.23
CA SER A 98 -1.55 -5.63 1.03
C SER A 98 -2.31 -4.56 1.76
N TRP A 99 -3.25 -5.00 2.60
CA TRP A 99 -3.83 -4.13 3.61
C TRP A 99 -2.72 -3.47 4.45
N ALA A 100 -1.58 -4.15 4.65
CA ALA A 100 -0.39 -3.58 5.28
C ALA A 100 0.16 -2.38 4.51
N ASP A 101 0.29 -2.44 3.18
CA ASP A 101 0.82 -1.34 2.37
C ASP A 101 -0.05 -0.08 2.50
N LEU A 102 -1.38 -0.22 2.36
CA LEU A 102 -2.33 0.87 2.51
C LEU A 102 -2.31 1.42 3.94
N LYS A 103 -2.34 0.53 4.93
CA LYS A 103 -2.29 0.90 6.34
C LYS A 103 -0.97 1.58 6.69
N THR A 104 0.14 1.22 6.06
CA THR A 104 1.44 1.88 6.25
C THR A 104 1.40 3.32 5.79
N LEU A 105 0.76 3.61 4.65
CA LEU A 105 0.65 4.97 4.12
C LEU A 105 -0.16 5.88 5.05
N ASP A 106 -1.23 5.35 5.66
CA ASP A 106 -2.14 6.13 6.50
C ASP A 106 -1.87 6.00 8.01
N TYR A 107 -0.88 5.20 8.43
CA TYR A 107 -0.66 4.91 9.85
C TYR A 107 -0.34 6.19 10.64
N PRO A 108 -0.98 6.47 11.80
CA PRO A 108 -0.73 7.71 12.52
C PRO A 108 0.67 7.74 13.14
N MET A 109 1.46 8.77 12.79
CA MET A 109 2.83 8.97 13.28
C MET A 109 3.10 10.42 13.72
N ASP A 110 2.07 11.25 13.90
CA ASP A 110 2.21 12.69 14.14
C ASP A 110 3.09 13.05 15.35
N TYR A 111 3.08 12.20 16.39
CA TYR A 111 3.92 12.36 17.57
C TYR A 111 5.41 12.23 17.24
N ALA A 112 5.77 11.23 16.41
CA ALA A 112 7.13 11.02 15.97
C ALA A 112 7.57 12.10 14.98
N ILE A 113 6.68 12.48 14.05
CA ILE A 113 6.89 13.57 13.09
C ILE A 113 7.18 14.88 13.83
N LYS A 114 6.31 15.31 14.76
CA LYS A 114 6.52 16.54 15.56
C LYS A 114 7.80 16.49 16.39
N LYS A 115 8.12 15.33 16.98
CA LYS A 115 9.35 15.18 17.79
C LYS A 115 10.60 15.26 16.93
N CYS A 116 10.61 14.61 15.77
CA CYS A 116 11.70 14.66 14.81
C CYS A 116 11.90 16.08 14.28
N GLN A 117 10.81 16.72 13.85
CA GLN A 117 10.80 18.10 13.37
C GLN A 117 11.46 19.05 14.36
N THR A 118 11.05 19.02 15.63
CA THR A 118 11.59 19.92 16.66
C THR A 118 13.04 19.61 17.04
N THR A 119 13.42 18.33 17.02
CA THR A 119 14.76 17.88 17.42
C THR A 119 15.82 18.23 16.36
N PHE A 120 15.50 18.00 15.08
CA PHE A 120 16.40 18.23 13.96
C PHE A 120 16.16 19.55 13.21
N ARG A 121 15.12 20.31 13.62
CA ARG A 121 14.72 21.60 13.06
C ARG A 121 14.35 21.55 11.57
N TYR A 122 13.72 20.46 11.15
CA TYR A 122 13.15 20.36 9.80
C TYR A 122 11.95 21.31 9.63
N THR A 123 11.77 21.81 8.42
CA THR A 123 10.59 22.54 7.99
C THR A 123 9.39 21.61 7.81
N ASP A 124 8.17 22.17 7.69
CA ASP A 124 6.97 21.37 7.42
C ASP A 124 7.07 20.62 6.08
N GLU A 125 7.61 21.26 5.04
CA GLU A 125 7.80 20.67 3.70
C GLU A 125 8.79 19.50 3.74
N GLU A 126 9.91 19.65 4.44
CA GLU A 126 10.86 18.54 4.63
C GLU A 126 10.21 17.38 5.38
N MET A 127 9.41 17.63 6.41
CA MET A 127 8.73 16.58 7.16
C MET A 127 7.66 15.84 6.34
N GLU A 128 6.97 16.52 5.43
CA GLU A 128 6.05 15.88 4.50
C GLU A 128 6.79 14.87 3.61
N ILE A 129 7.94 15.28 3.05
CA ILE A 129 8.80 14.41 2.25
C ILE A 129 9.33 13.25 3.08
N LEU A 130 9.94 13.52 4.24
CA LEU A 130 10.55 12.49 5.09
C LEU A 130 9.53 11.47 5.58
N SER A 131 8.34 11.91 5.97
CA SER A 131 7.28 11.01 6.42
C SER A 131 6.74 10.15 5.28
N LYS A 132 6.56 10.70 4.08
CA LYS A 132 6.18 9.95 2.88
C LYS A 132 7.23 8.89 2.54
N GLU A 133 8.50 9.27 2.53
CA GLU A 133 9.60 8.39 2.13
C GLU A 133 9.89 7.30 3.18
N LEU A 134 9.75 7.58 4.48
CA LEU A 134 9.83 6.55 5.51
C LEU A 134 8.74 5.48 5.36
N ARG A 135 7.51 5.88 5.04
CA ARG A 135 6.42 4.92 4.79
C ARG A 135 6.70 4.07 3.57
N ARG A 136 7.20 4.67 2.50
CA ARG A 136 7.65 3.95 1.30
C ARG A 136 8.75 2.94 1.64
N TYR A 137 9.71 3.33 2.46
CA TYR A 137 10.77 2.44 2.92
C TYR A 137 10.21 1.22 3.68
N PHE A 138 9.26 1.40 4.60
CA PHE A 138 8.64 0.26 5.29
C PHE A 138 7.91 -0.69 4.34
N ILE A 139 7.21 -0.16 3.34
CA ILE A 139 6.56 -0.98 2.31
C ILE A 139 7.58 -1.81 1.54
N LEU A 140 8.70 -1.20 1.14
CA LEU A 140 9.78 -1.91 0.46
C LEU A 140 10.43 -2.96 1.39
N GLY A 141 10.73 -2.59 2.63
CA GLY A 141 11.34 -3.46 3.64
C GLY A 141 10.54 -4.70 3.97
N ASN A 142 9.20 -4.59 3.92
CA ASN A 142 8.32 -5.73 4.08
C ASN A 142 8.29 -6.67 2.85
N LYS A 143 8.56 -6.14 1.65
CA LYS A 143 8.59 -6.90 0.38
C LYS A 143 9.95 -7.52 0.09
N CYS A 144 11.02 -6.83 0.44
CA CYS A 144 12.39 -7.18 0.10
C CYS A 144 13.24 -7.25 1.37
N LYS A 145 13.78 -8.43 1.66
CA LYS A 145 14.68 -8.62 2.81
C LYS A 145 16.04 -7.99 2.52
N GLY A 146 16.65 -7.39 3.54
CA GLY A 146 18.02 -6.87 3.48
C GLY A 146 18.16 -5.55 2.71
N LEU A 147 17.08 -4.76 2.62
CA LEU A 147 17.19 -3.39 2.12
C LEU A 147 18.00 -2.53 3.09
N GLY A 148 18.88 -1.71 2.53
CA GLY A 148 19.69 -0.74 3.27
C GLY A 148 18.97 0.59 3.48
N MET A 149 19.38 1.32 4.51
CA MET A 149 18.92 2.68 4.82
C MET A 149 19.89 3.71 4.27
N TYR A 150 19.58 4.22 3.08
CA TYR A 150 20.49 5.09 2.32
C TYR A 150 20.32 6.60 2.56
N SER A 151 19.43 7.00 3.46
CA SER A 151 19.16 8.41 3.80
C SER A 151 19.21 8.63 5.30
N THR A 152 20.18 9.44 5.75
CA THR A 152 20.30 9.82 7.17
C THR A 152 19.07 10.57 7.68
N ASP A 153 18.43 11.40 6.86
CA ASP A 153 17.26 12.17 7.29
C ASP A 153 16.02 11.28 7.46
N VAL A 154 15.81 10.33 6.54
CA VAL A 154 14.74 9.32 6.70
C VAL A 154 15.02 8.43 7.93
N ASP A 155 16.30 8.09 8.14
CA ASP A 155 16.73 7.32 9.30
C ASP A 155 16.53 8.06 10.62
N ASN A 156 16.75 9.38 10.66
CA ASN A 156 16.45 10.21 11.83
C ASN A 156 14.97 10.13 12.23
N LEU A 157 14.07 10.16 11.25
CA LEU A 157 12.63 10.00 11.52
C LEU A 157 12.30 8.58 11.99
N TRP A 158 12.91 7.55 11.42
CA TRP A 158 12.71 6.18 11.87
C TRP A 158 13.22 5.98 13.31
N HIS A 159 14.42 6.48 13.62
CA HIS A 159 14.96 6.48 14.97
C HIS A 159 14.01 7.18 15.95
N MET A 160 13.47 8.35 15.59
CA MET A 160 12.48 9.02 16.44
C MET A 160 11.21 8.20 16.61
N PHE A 161 10.73 7.54 15.56
CA PHE A 161 9.53 6.72 15.63
C PHE A 161 9.71 5.52 16.58
N ILE A 162 10.87 4.86 16.56
CA ILE A 162 11.17 3.72 17.44
C ILE A 162 11.19 4.09 18.93
N LEU A 163 11.58 5.32 19.28
CA LEU A 163 11.59 5.77 20.68
C LEU A 163 10.20 5.76 21.31
N PHE A 164 9.13 5.86 20.51
CA PHE A 164 7.76 5.64 20.94
C PHE A 164 7.47 4.13 20.95
N THR A 165 8.17 3.42 21.83
CA THR A 165 8.29 1.95 21.80
C THR A 165 6.95 1.21 21.81
N LYS A 166 5.94 1.71 22.53
CA LYS A 166 4.60 1.11 22.57
C LYS A 166 3.86 1.30 21.25
N GLU A 167 3.86 2.52 20.73
CA GLU A 167 3.21 2.89 19.48
C GLU A 167 3.88 2.22 18.28
N TYR A 168 5.21 2.13 18.29
CA TYR A 168 6.00 1.47 17.26
C TYR A 168 5.82 -0.06 17.26
N ALA A 169 5.83 -0.69 18.44
CA ALA A 169 5.52 -2.12 18.54
C ALA A 169 4.09 -2.42 18.05
N LYS A 170 3.14 -1.54 18.39
CA LYS A 170 1.78 -1.63 17.86
C LYS A 170 1.77 -1.50 16.34
N PHE A 171 2.44 -0.50 15.77
CA PHE A 171 2.56 -0.32 14.31
C PHE A 171 3.05 -1.60 13.62
N GLY A 172 4.16 -2.17 14.10
CA GLY A 172 4.71 -3.39 13.52
C GLY A 172 3.70 -4.54 13.53
N ASN A 173 3.06 -4.79 14.67
CA ASN A 173 2.05 -5.85 14.79
C ASN A 173 0.80 -5.57 13.93
N ASP A 174 0.33 -4.33 13.94
CA ASP A 174 -0.87 -3.89 13.25
C ASP A 174 -0.73 -3.90 11.72
N VAL A 175 0.49 -3.73 11.22
CA VAL A 175 0.77 -3.56 9.79
C VAL A 175 1.43 -4.81 9.23
N PHE A 176 2.49 -5.30 9.86
CA PHE A 176 3.30 -6.43 9.36
C PHE A 176 3.03 -7.75 10.11
N GLY A 177 2.26 -7.71 11.21
CA GLY A 177 2.07 -8.88 12.09
C GLY A 177 3.29 -9.22 12.95
N HIS A 178 4.33 -8.37 12.95
CA HIS A 178 5.55 -8.56 13.73
C HIS A 178 6.27 -7.22 13.96
N PHE A 179 7.19 -7.20 14.93
CA PHE A 179 8.02 -6.02 15.16
C PHE A 179 8.97 -5.79 13.97
N PHE A 180 8.96 -4.60 13.40
CA PHE A 180 9.85 -4.24 12.30
C PHE A 180 11.19 -3.79 12.89
N HIS A 181 12.23 -4.62 12.76
CA HIS A 181 13.52 -4.34 13.40
C HIS A 181 14.28 -3.23 12.66
N HIS A 182 14.88 -2.32 13.44
CA HIS A 182 15.88 -1.39 12.96
C HIS A 182 17.26 -1.92 13.30
N ALA A 183 18.16 -1.88 12.32
CA ALA A 183 19.57 -2.18 12.49
C ALA A 183 20.37 -0.97 12.00
N PRO A 184 21.27 -0.40 12.82
CA PRO A 184 22.14 0.66 12.36
C PRO A 184 23.08 0.13 11.27
N GLU A 185 23.28 0.92 10.21
CA GLU A 185 24.32 0.64 9.22
C GLU A 185 25.67 1.19 9.70
N ASP A 186 26.61 0.32 10.07
CA ASP A 186 28.01 0.70 10.27
C ASP A 186 28.81 0.46 8.98
N ASN A 187 29.04 1.54 8.24
CA ASN A 187 29.84 1.53 7.00
C ASN A 187 31.19 2.23 7.17
N SER A 188 31.65 2.44 8.41
CA SER A 188 32.83 3.29 8.68
C SER A 188 34.16 2.72 8.18
N ASN A 189 34.23 1.42 7.84
CA ASN A 189 35.47 0.74 7.42
C ASN A 189 35.25 -0.35 6.36
N LEU A 190 34.60 -0.03 5.23
CA LEU A 190 34.38 -1.00 4.14
C LEU A 190 35.61 -1.12 3.21
N SER A 191 35.99 -2.36 2.90
CA SER A 191 36.91 -2.69 1.81
C SER A 191 36.33 -2.31 0.43
N ASP A 192 37.16 -2.28 -0.61
CA ASP A 192 36.70 -1.89 -1.95
C ASP A 192 35.68 -2.88 -2.56
N ASP A 193 35.75 -4.16 -2.20
CA ASP A 193 34.75 -5.16 -2.59
C ASP A 193 33.41 -4.92 -1.88
N GLU A 194 33.44 -4.55 -0.61
CA GLU A 194 32.24 -4.20 0.15
C GLU A 194 31.60 -2.90 -0.37
N LYS A 195 32.40 -1.91 -0.77
CA LYS A 195 31.91 -0.70 -1.45
C LYS A 195 31.21 -1.02 -2.77
N ARG A 196 31.79 -1.90 -3.60
CA ARG A 196 31.17 -2.35 -4.85
C ARG A 196 29.84 -3.07 -4.58
N GLN A 197 29.81 -3.93 -3.57
CA GLN A 197 28.59 -4.65 -3.20
C GLN A 197 27.51 -3.70 -2.67
N ALA A 198 27.88 -2.72 -1.86
CA ALA A 198 26.97 -1.70 -1.35
C ALA A 198 26.39 -0.83 -2.47
N HIS A 199 27.22 -0.43 -3.45
CA HIS A 199 26.74 0.28 -4.64
C HIS A 199 25.72 -0.54 -5.43
N LYS A 200 25.98 -1.83 -5.65
CA LYS A 200 25.01 -2.72 -6.30
C LYS A 200 23.68 -2.80 -5.54
N LYS A 201 23.73 -2.98 -4.21
CA LYS A 201 22.53 -3.00 -3.36
C LYS A 201 21.74 -1.68 -3.42
N PHE A 202 22.43 -0.55 -3.60
CA PHE A 202 21.78 0.74 -3.77
C PHE A 202 21.09 0.86 -5.14
N VAL A 203 21.71 0.39 -6.22
CA VAL A 203 21.08 0.34 -7.55
C VAL A 203 19.85 -0.59 -7.54
N ASP A 204 19.95 -1.73 -6.86
CA ASP A 204 18.83 -2.65 -6.67
C ASP A 204 17.69 -1.96 -5.88
N PHE A 205 18.02 -1.18 -4.84
CA PHE A 205 17.04 -0.38 -4.09
C PHE A 205 16.30 0.64 -4.98
N ILE A 206 17.02 1.39 -5.82
CA ILE A 206 16.42 2.34 -6.77
C ILE A 206 15.46 1.60 -7.71
N THR A 207 15.90 0.49 -8.30
CA THR A 207 15.10 -0.29 -9.24
C THR A 207 13.80 -0.76 -8.59
N VAL A 208 13.89 -1.38 -7.42
CA VAL A 208 12.72 -1.86 -6.67
C VAL A 208 11.80 -0.72 -6.24
N TYR A 209 12.35 0.41 -5.83
CA TYR A 209 11.59 1.60 -5.48
C TYR A 209 10.76 2.09 -6.66
N GLU A 210 11.40 2.33 -7.81
CA GLU A 210 10.76 2.90 -8.99
C GLU A 210 9.74 1.92 -9.58
N GLU A 211 10.05 0.62 -9.57
CA GLU A 211 9.12 -0.43 -9.98
C GLU A 211 7.89 -0.52 -9.05
N THR A 212 8.07 -0.32 -7.74
CA THR A 212 6.98 -0.41 -6.77
C THR A 212 6.08 0.81 -6.83
N PHE A 213 6.65 2.02 -6.86
CA PHE A 213 5.89 3.27 -6.75
C PHE A 213 5.53 3.88 -8.10
N GLN A 214 6.16 3.43 -9.20
CA GLN A 214 5.96 3.98 -10.54
C GLN A 214 6.26 5.49 -10.61
N GLU A 215 7.21 5.92 -9.79
CA GLU A 215 7.72 7.28 -9.65
C GLU A 215 9.25 7.20 -9.54
N PRO A 216 9.98 8.20 -10.06
CA PRO A 216 11.42 8.26 -9.85
C PRO A 216 11.76 8.34 -8.37
N ILE A 217 12.92 7.82 -7.99
CA ILE A 217 13.37 7.92 -6.60
C ILE A 217 13.53 9.38 -6.17
N HIS A 218 13.08 9.71 -4.97
CA HIS A 218 13.23 11.07 -4.44
C HIS A 218 14.70 11.35 -4.10
N SER A 219 15.17 12.58 -4.33
CA SER A 219 16.57 12.98 -4.14
C SER A 219 17.07 12.83 -2.69
N ILE A 220 16.17 12.77 -1.72
CA ILE A 220 16.48 12.52 -0.29
C ILE A 220 17.20 11.18 -0.07
N TRP A 221 17.01 10.22 -0.98
CA TRP A 221 17.69 8.94 -1.00
C TRP A 221 19.04 8.97 -1.70
N LEU A 222 19.43 10.11 -2.29
CA LEU A 222 20.69 10.28 -3.03
C LEU A 222 21.68 11.16 -2.26
N LEU A 223 21.17 12.13 -1.49
CA LEU A 223 21.90 13.26 -0.91
C LEU A 223 23.02 12.88 0.07
N ASN A 224 23.06 11.65 0.59
CA ASN A 224 24.10 11.16 1.50
C ASN A 224 24.72 9.80 1.10
N SER A 225 24.16 9.15 0.08
CA SER A 225 24.56 7.81 -0.34
C SER A 225 25.71 7.88 -1.35
N TYR A 226 25.68 8.86 -2.26
CA TYR A 226 26.79 9.09 -3.18
C TYR A 226 28.07 9.48 -2.45
N GLN A 227 28.02 10.39 -1.47
CA GLN A 227 29.19 10.79 -0.67
C GLN A 227 29.81 9.62 0.13
N LYS A 228 28.98 8.68 0.64
CA LYS A 228 29.46 7.46 1.33
C LYS A 228 30.25 6.51 0.42
N PHE A 229 30.09 6.58 -0.90
CA PHE A 229 30.74 5.68 -1.86
C PHE A 229 31.75 6.37 -2.80
N THR A 230 31.79 7.70 -2.86
CA THR A 230 32.70 8.45 -3.75
C THR A 230 33.97 8.98 -3.09
N ASP A 231 34.12 8.92 -1.76
CA ASP A 231 35.29 9.47 -1.06
C ASP A 231 36.54 8.56 -1.06
N SER A 232 36.88 8.02 -2.23
CA SER A 232 38.26 7.57 -2.50
C SER A 232 38.77 7.82 -3.92
N THR A 233 38.04 8.53 -4.79
CA THR A 233 38.61 8.92 -6.09
C THR A 233 38.11 10.26 -6.57
N LYS A 234 39.04 11.22 -6.63
CA LYS A 234 38.98 12.46 -7.40
C LYS A 234 38.25 12.25 -8.73
N LEU A 235 37.08 12.86 -8.89
CA LEU A 235 36.56 13.20 -10.22
C LEU A 235 37.05 14.60 -10.54
N LYS A 236 38.19 14.67 -11.23
CA LYS A 236 38.49 15.77 -12.14
C LYS A 236 37.65 15.54 -13.39
N VAL A 237 36.69 16.41 -13.65
CA VAL A 237 36.38 16.89 -15.00
C VAL A 237 36.38 18.40 -14.92
#